data_AF-A0A367M1M9-F1
#
_entry.id   AF-A0A367M1M9-F1
#
_cell.length_a   1.000
_cell.length_b   1.000
_cell.length_c   1.000
_cell.angle_alpha   90.00
_cell.angle_beta   90.00
_cell.angle_gamma   90.00
#
_symmetry.space_group_name_H-M   'P 1'
#
loop_
_entity.id
_entity.type
_entity.pdbx_description
1 polymer ?
#
loop_
_entity_poly.entity_id
_entity_poly.type
_entity_poly.pdbx_seq_one_letter_code
_entity_poly.pdbx_strand_id
1 'polypeptide(L)' 'QAIASLPRADGTHRYEVIDAECVGCNLCQITCPVENCIEMVPQDTGKPYLNWTQDPRNPYREAS' A
#
# COMPACT_ATOMS: atom_id res chain seq x y z
N GLN A 1 6.50 2.02 6.34
CA GLN A 1 6.38 1.72 4.90
C GLN A 1 7.07 0.39 4.66
N ALA A 2 6.40 -0.60 4.05
CA ALA A 2 6.88 -1.98 3.93
C ALA A 2 7.70 -2.20 2.64
N ILE A 3 8.83 -1.50 2.51
CA ILE A 3 9.71 -1.58 1.33
C ILE A 3 11.12 -1.98 1.79
N ALA A 4 11.65 -3.06 1.22
CA ALA A 4 13.03 -3.47 1.41
C ALA A 4 13.96 -2.71 0.46
N SER A 5 15.16 -2.36 0.94
CA SER A 5 16.23 -1.77 0.13
C SER A 5 17.40 -2.76 0.06
N LEU A 6 17.63 -3.33 -1.11
CA LEU A 6 18.58 -4.41 -1.34
C LEU A 6 19.78 -3.88 -2.15
N PRO A 7 21.00 -3.86 -1.58
CA PRO A 7 22.17 -3.36 -2.29
C PRO A 7 22.55 -4.26 -3.47
N ARG A 8 23.02 -3.66 -4.57
CA ARG A 8 23.59 -4.35 -5.73
C ARG A 8 25.10 -4.12 -5.83
N ALA A 9 25.79 -4.97 -6.60
CA ALA A 9 27.24 -4.90 -6.78
C ALA A 9 27.74 -3.62 -7.49
N ASP A 10 26.86 -2.97 -8.26
CA ASP A 10 27.14 -1.71 -8.97
C ASP A 10 26.96 -0.46 -8.08
N GLY A 11 26.71 -0.64 -6.78
CA GLY A 11 26.46 0.44 -5.83
C GLY A 11 25.03 0.99 -5.87
N THR A 12 24.15 0.45 -6.71
CA THR A 12 22.72 0.81 -6.73
C THR A 12 21.90 -0.05 -5.77
N HIS A 13 20.60 0.24 -5.66
CA HIS A 13 19.66 -0.51 -4.82
C HIS A 13 18.49 -1.07 -5.64
N ARG A 14 18.08 -2.31 -5.33
CA ARG A 14 16.78 -2.87 -5.73
C ARG A 14 15.79 -2.62 -4.60
N TYR A 15 14.59 -2.19 -4.94
CA TYR A 15 13.51 -2.01 -3.98
C TYR A 15 12.43 -3.05 -4.22
N GLU A 16 11.93 -3.66 -3.15
CA GLU A 16 10.89 -4.68 -3.18
C GLU A 16 9.84 -4.39 -2.11
N VAL A 17 8.58 -4.70 -2.39
CA VAL A 17 7.52 -4.68 -1.38
C VAL A 17 7.70 -5.90 -0.48
N ILE A 18 7.61 -5.70 0.84
CA ILE A 18 7.56 -6.80 1.80
C ILE A 18 6.08 -7.20 1.93
N ASP A 19 5.62 -8.13 1.09
CA ASP A 19 4.19 -8.46 0.95
C ASP A 19 3.52 -8.83 2.27
N ALA A 20 4.23 -9.57 3.13
CA ALA A 20 3.72 -9.98 4.44
C ALA A 20 3.45 -8.80 5.41
N GLU A 21 4.08 -7.65 5.19
CA GLU A 21 3.95 -6.44 6.01
C GLU A 21 3.18 -5.33 5.29
N CYS A 22 2.81 -5.51 4.01
CA CYS A 22 2.12 -4.51 3.22
C CYS A 22 0.64 -4.42 3.60
N VAL A 23 0.23 -3.27 4.16
CA VAL A 23 -1.16 -3.00 4.54
C VAL A 23 -1.96 -2.25 3.46
N GLY A 24 -1.41 -2.07 2.26
CA GLY A 24 -2.09 -1.36 1.17
C GLY A 24 -2.24 0.16 1.38
N CYS A 25 -1.36 0.78 2.18
CA CYS A 25 -1.48 2.19 2.58
C CYS A 25 -1.28 3.23 1.45
N ASN A 26 -0.88 2.82 0.25
CA ASN A 26 -0.55 3.68 -0.89
C ASN A 26 0.65 4.66 -0.70
N LEU A 27 1.32 4.67 0.45
CA LEU A 27 2.39 5.64 0.72
C LEU A 27 3.61 5.47 -0.21
N CYS A 28 3.95 4.24 -0.61
CA CYS A 28 5.05 3.98 -1.55
C CYS A 28 4.82 4.58 -2.93
N GLN A 29 3.61 4.45 -3.49
CA GLN A 29 3.26 5.07 -4.76
C GLN A 29 3.35 6.60 -4.68
N ILE A 30 2.73 7.19 -3.66
CA ILE A 30 2.61 8.65 -3.52
C ILE A 30 3.97 9.32 -3.33
N THR A 31 4.87 8.70 -2.56
CA THR A 31 6.17 9.31 -2.24
C THR A 31 7.27 9.01 -3.25
N CYS A 32 7.05 8.09 -4.19
CA CYS A 32 8.09 7.72 -5.15
C CYS A 32 8.39 8.93 -6.04
N PRO A 33 9.67 9.35 -6.16
CA PRO A 33 10.03 10.50 -7.00
C PRO A 33 10.02 10.17 -8.49
N VAL A 34 9.82 8.91 -8.86
CA VAL A 34 9.80 8.45 -10.26
C VAL A 34 8.35 8.27 -10.70
N GLU A 35 7.97 8.98 -11.75
CA GLU A 35 6.63 8.89 -12.34
C GLU A 35 6.33 7.46 -12.82
N ASN A 36 5.10 7.00 -12.55
CA ASN A 36 4.61 5.68 -12.97
C ASN A 36 5.52 4.50 -12.55
N CYS A 37 6.30 4.65 -11.48
CA CYS A 37 7.19 3.61 -11.00
C CYS A 37 6.48 2.49 -10.24
N ILE A 38 5.39 2.81 -9.53
CA ILE A 38 4.65 1.89 -8.69
C ILE A 38 3.17 1.91 -9.09
N GLU A 39 2.61 0.73 -9.33
CA GLU A 39 1.20 0.52 -9.60
C GLU A 39 0.52 -0.12 -8.39
N MET A 40 -0.62 0.45 -7.97
CA MET A 40 -1.46 -0.15 -6.94
C MET A 40 -2.48 -1.08 -7.59
N VAL A 41 -2.33 -2.37 -7.35
CA VAL A 41 -3.22 -3.39 -7.91
C VAL A 41 -4.20 -3.88 -6.84
N PRO A 42 -5.53 -3.83 -7.06
CA PRO A 42 -6.51 -4.40 -6.15
C PRO A 42 -6.25 -5.88 -5.90
N GLN A 43 -6.30 -6.30 -4.63
CA GLN A 43 -6.20 -7.70 -4.25
C GLN A 43 -7.61 -8.25 -3.98
N ASP A 44 -7.93 -9.40 -4.55
CA ASP A 44 -9.19 -10.07 -4.25
C ASP A 44 -9.15 -10.59 -2.81
N THR A 45 -10.18 -10.23 -2.05
CA THR A 45 -10.34 -10.65 -0.66
C THR A 45 -11.63 -11.43 -0.42
N GLY A 46 -12.48 -11.57 -1.46
CA GLY A 46 -13.83 -12.12 -1.33
C GLY A 46 -14.79 -11.28 -0.46
N LYS A 47 -14.36 -10.10 0.01
CA LYS A 47 -15.17 -9.22 0.85
C LYS A 47 -15.93 -8.20 0.00
N PRO A 48 -17.15 -7.79 0.41
CA PRO A 48 -17.83 -6.70 -0.25
C PRO A 48 -17.04 -5.40 -0.10
N TYR A 49 -17.24 -4.47 -1.03
CA TYR A 49 -16.71 -3.11 -0.91
C TYR A 49 -17.17 -2.48 0.41
N LEU A 50 -16.23 -1.91 1.15
CA LEU A 50 -16.47 -1.19 2.39
C LEU A 50 -15.50 -0.03 2.45
N ASN A 51 -16.03 1.19 2.57
CA ASN A 51 -15.22 2.38 2.80
C ASN A 51 -15.17 2.73 4.30
N TRP A 52 -14.34 3.70 4.68
CA TRP A 52 -14.21 4.11 6.07
C TRP A 52 -15.50 4.69 6.66
N THR A 53 -16.34 5.37 5.85
CA THR A 53 -17.60 5.97 6.34
C THR A 53 -18.65 4.93 6.72
N GLN A 54 -18.48 3.69 6.25
CA GLN A 54 -19.37 2.55 6.55
C GLN A 54 -18.75 1.54 7.52
N ASP A 55 -17.47 1.66 7.89
CA ASP A 55 -16.78 0.71 8.75
C ASP A 55 -17.37 0.70 10.18
N PRO A 56 -17.75 -0.46 10.76
CA PRO A 56 -18.34 -0.52 12.10
C PRO A 56 -17.39 -0.05 13.21
N ARG A 57 -16.08 -0.01 12.96
CA ARG A 57 -15.06 0.50 13.89
C ARG A 57 -14.89 2.01 13.80
N ASN A 58 -15.42 2.66 12.77
CA ASN A 58 -15.33 4.11 12.64
C ASN A 58 -16.33 4.78 13.62
N PRO A 59 -15.86 5.53 14.63
CA PRO A 59 -16.74 6.23 15.56
C PRO A 59 -17.52 7.37 14.89
N TYR A 60 -17.13 7.79 13.69
CA TYR A 60 -17.75 8.82 12.86
C TYR A 60 -18.44 8.25 11.61
N ARG A 61 -18.89 6.99 11.65
CA ARG A 61 -19.57 6.36 10.50
C ARG A 61 -20.86 7.11 10.14
N GLU A 62 -21.20 7.15 8.84
CA GLU A 62 -22.39 7.84 8.30
C GLU A 62 -23.72 7.28 8.80
N ALA A 63 -23.72 6.10 9.42
CA ALA A 63 -24.88 5.56 10.13
C ALA A 63 -25.07 6.26 11.50
N SER A 64 -25.54 7.51 11.44
CA SER A 64 -26.29 8.18 12.51
C SER A 64 -27.68 8.57 11.98
#